data_AF-A0A3E2B341-F1
#
_entry.id   AF-A0A3E2B341-F1
#
_cell.length_a   1.000
_cell.length_b   1.000
_cell.length_c   1.000
_cell.angle_alpha   90.00
_cell.angle_beta   90.00
_cell.angle_gamma   90.00
#
_symmetry.space_group_name_H-M   'P 1'
#
loop_
_entity.id
_entity.type
_entity.pdbx_description
1 polymer ?
#
loop_
_entity_poly.entity_id
_entity_poly.type
_entity_poly.pdbx_seq_one_letter_code
_entity_poly.pdbx_strand_id
1 'polypeptide(L)'
;MLQFDVTHALPFLPENWLSSRLDGLTEARNLLERGNGLGGAFTGWVDLPASYDPEELQRILQTARIIRGQSEVLIVIGIGGSYLGARAMLELLTSPNYNLLRKKTPQIFFTGNTLSSDALTELLDYVRDKDFSVNVISKSGDTTESSIAFFLFRRLLEEKYGREGARDRIFATTDRREGTLRALANQAGYATFSVPASIG
;
A
#
# COMPACT_ATOMS: atom_id res chain seq x y z
N MET A 1 17.69 12.27 -15.53
CA MET A 1 16.67 13.15 -16.13
C MET A 1 15.69 12.27 -16.88
N LEU A 2 14.39 12.34 -16.58
CA LEU A 2 13.37 11.63 -17.35
C LEU A 2 13.19 12.35 -18.70
N GLN A 3 13.23 11.61 -19.81
CA GLN A 3 13.05 12.15 -21.15
C GLN A 3 11.79 11.57 -21.77
N PHE A 4 11.00 12.43 -22.40
CA PHE A 4 9.83 12.05 -23.17
C PHE A 4 10.16 12.22 -24.66
N ASP A 5 10.27 11.10 -25.37
CA ASP A 5 10.64 11.06 -26.79
C ASP A 5 9.46 10.59 -27.64
N VAL A 6 9.02 11.44 -28.56
CA VAL A 6 7.90 11.19 -29.48
C VAL A 6 8.36 10.94 -30.91
N THR A 7 9.67 10.84 -31.17
CA THR A 7 10.26 10.78 -32.51
C THR A 7 9.61 9.69 -33.38
N HIS A 8 9.35 8.52 -32.80
CA HIS A 8 8.74 7.39 -33.51
C HIS A 8 7.22 7.51 -33.71
N ALA A 9 6.55 8.41 -32.97
CA ALA A 9 5.13 8.68 -33.11
C ALA A 9 4.82 9.80 -34.12
N LEU A 10 5.77 10.73 -34.35
CA LEU A 10 5.59 11.91 -35.21
C LEU A 10 4.98 11.62 -36.59
N PRO A 11 5.35 10.56 -37.33
CA PRO A 11 4.75 10.27 -38.64
C PRO A 11 3.24 10.01 -38.60
N PHE A 12 2.68 9.67 -37.44
CA PHE A 12 1.25 9.37 -37.25
C PHE A 12 0.49 10.53 -36.61
N LEU A 13 1.18 11.61 -36.23
CA LEU A 13 0.61 12.76 -35.55
C LEU A 13 0.38 13.91 -36.54
N PRO A 14 -0.71 14.69 -36.40
CA PRO A 14 -0.87 15.90 -37.20
C PRO A 14 0.22 16.91 -36.89
N GLU A 15 0.59 17.77 -37.83
CA GLU A 15 1.66 18.78 -37.66
C GLU A 15 1.45 19.67 -36.42
N ASN A 16 0.19 19.99 -36.11
CA ASN A 16 -0.20 20.80 -34.96
C ASN A 16 -0.56 19.98 -33.71
N TRP A 17 -0.10 18.73 -33.59
CA TRP A 17 -0.57 17.81 -32.53
C TRP A 17 -0.39 18.39 -31.12
N LEU A 18 0.69 19.12 -30.85
CA LEU A 18 0.90 19.75 -29.55
C LEU A 18 0.17 21.10 -29.47
N SER A 19 0.38 21.98 -30.45
CA SER A 19 -0.10 23.35 -30.41
C SER A 19 -1.62 23.44 -30.33
N SER A 20 -2.35 22.55 -31.01
CA SER A 20 -3.82 22.54 -30.97
C SER A 20 -4.42 22.10 -29.63
N ARG A 21 -3.59 21.62 -28.69
CA ARG A 21 -4.01 21.11 -27.37
C ARG A 21 -3.51 21.98 -26.21
N LEU A 22 -2.68 23.00 -26.48
CA LEU A 22 -2.04 23.80 -25.41
C LEU A 22 -3.04 24.49 -24.48
N ASP A 23 -4.13 25.04 -25.02
CA ASP A 23 -5.16 25.70 -24.20
C ASP A 23 -5.85 24.69 -23.27
N GLY A 24 -6.22 23.52 -23.81
CA GLY A 24 -6.83 22.44 -23.03
C GLY A 24 -5.89 21.86 -21.98
N LEU A 25 -4.59 21.71 -22.31
CA LEU A 25 -3.56 21.27 -21.36
C LEU A 25 -3.34 22.30 -20.23
N THR A 26 -3.38 23.59 -20.56
CA THR A 26 -3.26 24.66 -19.58
C THR A 26 -4.43 24.65 -18.61
N GLU A 27 -5.65 24.48 -19.12
CA GLU A 27 -6.85 24.37 -18.28
C GLU A 27 -6.82 23.10 -17.43
N ALA A 28 -6.46 21.95 -18.00
CA ALA A 28 -6.33 20.70 -17.27
C ALA A 28 -5.31 20.80 -16.12
N ARG A 29 -4.17 21.47 -16.35
CA ARG A 29 -3.20 21.76 -15.29
C ARG A 29 -3.81 22.62 -14.19
N ASN A 30 -4.50 23.71 -14.54
CA ASN A 30 -5.13 24.59 -13.55
C ASN A 30 -6.18 23.84 -12.72
N LEU A 31 -6.98 22.97 -13.34
CA LEU A 31 -7.97 22.14 -12.65
C LEU A 31 -7.29 21.19 -11.66
N LEU A 32 -6.22 20.52 -12.07
CA LEU A 32 -5.46 19.59 -11.23
C LEU A 32 -4.78 20.29 -10.05
N GLU A 33 -4.04 21.37 -10.30
CA GLU A 33 -3.31 22.14 -9.27
C GLU A 33 -4.24 22.82 -8.26
N ARG A 34 -5.44 23.22 -8.69
CA ARG A 34 -6.42 23.86 -7.81
C ARG A 34 -7.40 22.88 -7.18
N GLY A 35 -7.34 21.59 -7.53
CA GLY A 35 -8.33 20.60 -7.12
C GLY A 35 -9.75 20.92 -7.59
N ASN A 36 -9.88 21.61 -8.72
CA ASN A 36 -11.16 22.00 -9.31
C ASN A 36 -11.60 20.98 -10.37
N GLY A 37 -12.91 20.83 -10.55
CA GLY A 37 -13.48 19.91 -11.55
C GLY A 37 -13.84 18.53 -11.00
N LEU A 38 -14.21 17.61 -11.90
CA LEU A 38 -14.65 16.27 -11.54
C LEU A 38 -13.52 15.49 -10.88
N GLY A 39 -13.76 14.96 -9.67
CA GLY A 39 -12.74 14.25 -8.90
C GLY A 39 -11.71 15.14 -8.23
N GLY A 40 -11.88 16.47 -8.25
CA GLY A 40 -10.94 17.44 -7.67
C GLY A 40 -10.61 17.21 -6.18
N ALA A 41 -11.52 16.57 -5.43
CA ALA A 41 -11.31 16.16 -4.05
C ALA A 41 -10.19 15.09 -3.87
N PHE A 42 -9.80 14.38 -4.94
CA PHE A 42 -8.82 13.29 -4.91
C PHE A 42 -7.49 13.63 -5.61
N THR A 43 -7.09 14.91 -5.55
CA THR A 43 -5.86 15.44 -6.18
C THR A 43 -4.67 15.55 -5.21
N GLY A 44 -4.80 15.08 -3.97
CA GLY A 44 -3.77 15.23 -2.93
C GLY A 44 -2.42 14.58 -3.27
N TRP A 45 -2.38 13.66 -4.25
CA TRP A 45 -1.15 13.05 -4.75
C TRP A 45 -0.25 14.02 -5.52
N VAL A 46 -0.78 15.15 -6.01
CA VAL A 46 -0.02 16.16 -6.77
C VAL A 46 1.06 16.79 -5.88
N ASP A 47 0.68 17.21 -4.67
CA ASP A 47 1.58 17.88 -3.73
C ASP A 47 2.23 16.93 -2.73
N LEU A 48 1.78 15.66 -2.65
CA LEU A 48 2.26 14.69 -1.66
C LEU A 48 3.80 14.59 -1.60
N PRO A 49 4.56 14.53 -2.71
CA PRO A 49 6.02 14.45 -2.64
C PRO A 49 6.67 15.63 -1.93
N ALA A 50 6.04 16.81 -1.94
CA ALA A 50 6.53 18.02 -1.28
C ALA A 50 5.92 18.27 0.11
N SER A 51 4.77 17.65 0.41
CA SER A 51 3.92 17.98 1.58
C SER A 51 3.59 16.78 2.47
N TYR A 52 4.24 15.62 2.27
CA TYR A 52 4.06 14.46 3.14
C TYR A 52 4.40 14.79 4.60
N ASP A 53 3.76 14.08 5.53
CA ASP A 53 4.00 14.21 6.98
C ASP A 53 5.38 13.59 7.34
N PRO A 54 6.38 14.40 7.75
CA PRO A 54 7.71 13.88 8.06
C PRO A 54 7.73 13.03 9.32
N GLU A 55 6.83 13.28 10.27
CA GLU A 55 6.73 12.49 11.51
C GLU A 55 6.13 11.11 11.21
N GLU A 56 5.10 11.05 10.35
CA GLU A 56 4.57 9.76 9.89
C GLU A 56 5.63 8.96 9.12
N LEU A 57 6.45 9.60 8.28
CA LEU A 57 7.57 8.92 7.62
C LEU A 57 8.56 8.34 8.65
N GLN A 58 8.92 9.08 9.70
CA GLN A 58 9.79 8.55 10.76
C GLN A 58 9.15 7.35 11.49
N ARG A 59 7.83 7.41 11.77
CA ARG A 59 7.10 6.27 12.35
C ARG A 59 7.12 5.05 11.43
N ILE A 60 6.91 5.23 10.12
CA ILE A 60 7.01 4.14 9.13
C ILE A 60 8.40 3.50 9.16
N LEU A 61 9.46 4.33 9.16
CA LEU A 61 10.85 3.84 9.21
C LEU A 61 11.16 3.10 10.52
N GLN A 62 10.64 3.58 11.65
CA GLN A 62 10.77 2.91 12.95
C GLN A 62 10.04 1.56 12.96
N THR A 63 8.78 1.53 12.51
CA THR A 63 8.00 0.30 12.39
C THR A 63 8.68 -0.71 11.47
N ALA A 64 9.24 -0.27 10.34
CA ALA A 64 10.00 -1.15 9.46
C ALA A 64 11.24 -1.75 10.16
N ARG A 65 11.91 -1.02 11.07
CA ARG A 65 13.00 -1.58 11.89
C ARG A 65 12.49 -2.61 12.89
N ILE A 66 11.36 -2.34 13.56
CA ILE A 66 10.71 -3.27 14.48
C ILE A 66 10.37 -4.58 13.76
N ILE A 67 9.68 -4.50 12.61
CA ILE A 67 9.31 -5.69 11.81
C ILE A 67 10.56 -6.49 11.42
N ARG A 68 11.62 -5.83 10.93
CA ARG A 68 12.89 -6.51 10.59
C ARG A 68 13.57 -7.19 11.78
N GLY A 69 13.37 -6.68 13.00
CA GLY A 69 13.96 -7.24 14.22
C GLY A 69 13.17 -8.39 14.83
N GLN A 70 11.86 -8.49 14.56
CA GLN A 70 10.97 -9.45 15.23
C GLN A 70 10.28 -10.44 14.28
N SER A 71 10.53 -10.37 12.97
CA SER A 71 9.82 -11.18 11.97
C SER A 71 10.75 -11.74 10.90
N GLU A 72 10.52 -13.00 10.55
CA GLU A 72 11.04 -13.66 9.36
C GLU A 72 10.16 -13.36 8.13
N VAL A 73 8.85 -13.13 8.35
CA VAL A 73 7.87 -12.88 7.29
C VAL A 73 7.04 -11.62 7.58
N LEU A 74 6.82 -10.80 6.55
CA LEU A 74 5.80 -9.75 6.53
C LEU A 74 4.69 -10.15 5.56
N ILE A 75 3.47 -10.26 6.08
CA ILE A 75 2.26 -10.46 5.29
C ILE A 75 1.63 -9.09 5.04
N VAL A 76 1.58 -8.69 3.77
CA VAL A 76 0.89 -7.47 3.33
C VAL A 76 -0.47 -7.87 2.81
N ILE A 77 -1.52 -7.34 3.44
CA ILE A 77 -2.92 -7.65 3.10
C ILE A 77 -3.54 -6.41 2.45
N GLY A 78 -3.93 -6.53 1.19
CA GLY A 78 -4.54 -5.44 0.44
C GLY A 78 -4.77 -5.82 -1.02
N ILE A 79 -5.63 -5.07 -1.72
CA ILE A 79 -5.95 -5.26 -3.14
C ILE A 79 -5.89 -3.92 -3.89
N GLY A 80 -5.78 -3.95 -5.22
CA GLY A 80 -5.76 -2.74 -6.04
C GLY A 80 -4.59 -1.81 -5.71
N GLY A 81 -4.89 -0.55 -5.40
CA GLY A 81 -3.88 0.45 -5.01
C GLY A 81 -3.10 0.09 -3.74
N SER A 82 -3.74 -0.62 -2.81
CA SER A 82 -3.13 -1.13 -1.56
C SER A 82 -2.14 -2.29 -1.77
N TYR A 83 -1.97 -2.74 -3.01
CA TYR A 83 -1.17 -3.91 -3.37
C TYR A 83 -0.16 -3.60 -4.48
N LEU A 84 -0.62 -3.08 -5.63
CA LEU A 84 0.18 -2.96 -6.85
C LEU A 84 1.38 -2.03 -6.68
N GLY A 85 1.22 -0.89 -6.01
CA GLY A 85 2.31 0.05 -5.80
C GLY A 85 3.45 -0.54 -4.97
N ALA A 86 3.11 -1.19 -3.85
CA ALA A 86 4.10 -1.82 -2.97
C ALA A 86 4.82 -2.99 -3.68
N ARG A 87 4.08 -3.85 -4.38
CA ARG A 87 4.66 -4.97 -5.13
C ARG A 87 5.56 -4.49 -6.27
N ALA A 88 5.10 -3.53 -7.07
CA ALA A 88 5.88 -2.98 -8.18
C ALA A 88 7.20 -2.36 -7.71
N MET A 89 7.17 -1.56 -6.64
CA MET A 89 8.38 -0.94 -6.11
C MET A 89 9.34 -1.96 -5.50
N LEU A 90 8.82 -2.99 -4.81
CA LEU A 90 9.64 -4.08 -4.29
C LEU A 90 10.34 -4.81 -5.43
N GLU A 91 9.59 -5.27 -6.44
CA GLU A 91 10.15 -6.06 -7.54
C GLU A 91 11.12 -5.23 -8.41
N LEU A 92 10.79 -3.96 -8.69
CA LEU A 92 11.61 -3.05 -9.51
C LEU A 92 12.92 -2.67 -8.81
N LEU A 93 12.88 -2.29 -7.53
CA LEU A 93 14.06 -1.80 -6.82
C LEU A 93 14.90 -2.93 -6.22
N THR A 94 14.38 -4.15 -6.16
CA THR A 94 15.10 -5.29 -5.58
C THR A 94 15.18 -6.44 -6.57
N SER A 95 14.16 -7.29 -6.65
CA SER A 95 14.08 -8.40 -7.58
C SER A 95 12.66 -8.96 -7.63
N PRO A 96 12.17 -9.46 -8.79
CA PRO A 96 10.96 -10.29 -8.84
C PRO A 96 11.09 -11.57 -8.00
N ASN A 97 12.32 -12.01 -7.70
CA ASN A 97 12.63 -13.14 -6.85
C ASN A 97 13.06 -12.70 -5.43
N TYR A 98 12.57 -11.56 -4.92
CA TYR A 98 13.02 -10.97 -3.64
C TYR A 98 13.10 -12.00 -2.50
N ASN A 99 12.10 -12.87 -2.35
CA ASN A 99 12.07 -13.88 -1.29
C ASN A 99 13.12 -15.00 -1.42
N LEU A 100 13.74 -15.16 -2.60
CA LEU A 100 14.81 -16.14 -2.88
C LEU A 100 16.21 -15.55 -2.74
N LEU A 101 16.33 -14.23 -2.53
CA LEU A 101 17.62 -13.58 -2.33
C LEU A 101 18.23 -13.97 -0.97
N ARG A 102 19.55 -14.10 -0.93
CA ARG A 102 20.30 -14.23 0.33
C ARG A 102 20.32 -12.87 1.04
N LYS A 103 19.38 -12.64 1.95
CA LYS A 103 19.18 -11.36 2.65
C LYS A 103 18.85 -11.57 4.12
N LYS A 104 19.07 -10.52 4.92
CA LYS A 104 18.72 -10.45 6.35
C LYS A 104 17.39 -9.73 6.61
N THR A 105 16.62 -9.44 5.56
CA THR A 105 15.30 -8.81 5.67
C THR A 105 14.20 -9.87 5.60
N PRO A 106 13.02 -9.60 6.19
CA PRO A 106 11.88 -10.50 6.13
C PRO A 106 11.50 -10.84 4.69
N GLN A 107 11.02 -12.06 4.47
CA GLN A 107 10.26 -12.38 3.28
C GLN A 107 8.98 -11.56 3.27
N ILE A 108 8.55 -11.12 2.09
CA ILE A 108 7.32 -10.32 1.93
C ILE A 108 6.37 -11.12 1.06
N PHE A 109 5.18 -11.38 1.58
CA PHE A 109 4.09 -11.98 0.81
C PHE A 109 2.91 -11.03 0.75
N PHE A 110 2.20 -11.05 -0.37
CA PHE A 110 0.99 -10.28 -0.59
C PHE A 110 -0.20 -11.24 -0.64
N THR A 111 -1.28 -10.89 0.06
CA THR A 111 -2.51 -11.68 0.10
C THR A 111 -3.72 -10.76 0.35
N GLY A 112 -4.93 -11.31 0.41
CA GLY A 112 -6.16 -10.51 0.48
C GLY A 112 -6.42 -9.69 -0.79
N ASN A 113 -5.77 -10.06 -1.89
CA ASN A 113 -5.93 -9.52 -3.24
C ASN A 113 -6.70 -10.46 -4.18
N THR A 114 -7.12 -11.63 -3.67
CA THR A 114 -7.99 -12.61 -4.35
C THR A 114 -8.81 -13.35 -3.29
N LEU A 115 -9.76 -14.20 -3.72
CA LEU A 115 -10.54 -15.10 -2.86
C LEU A 115 -10.13 -16.58 -3.00
N SER A 116 -8.91 -16.86 -3.46
CA SER A 116 -8.42 -18.25 -3.53
C SER A 116 -8.19 -18.80 -2.12
N SER A 117 -8.98 -19.83 -1.75
CA SER A 117 -8.79 -20.57 -0.50
C SER A 117 -7.43 -21.24 -0.41
N ASP A 118 -6.97 -21.80 -1.53
CA ASP A 118 -5.75 -22.61 -1.59
C ASP A 118 -4.54 -21.71 -1.34
N ALA A 119 -4.42 -20.60 -2.10
CA ALA A 119 -3.32 -19.65 -1.92
C ALA A 119 -3.28 -19.04 -0.51
N LEU A 120 -4.45 -18.78 0.09
CA LEU A 120 -4.54 -18.25 1.44
C LEU A 120 -4.13 -19.29 2.49
N THR A 121 -4.58 -20.54 2.33
CA THR A 121 -4.27 -21.64 3.26
C THR A 121 -2.80 -22.03 3.18
N GLU A 122 -2.23 -22.11 1.97
CA GLU A 122 -0.79 -22.33 1.76
C GLU A 122 0.05 -21.29 2.52
N LEU A 123 -0.34 -20.01 2.47
CA LEU A 123 0.39 -18.95 3.15
C LEU A 123 0.19 -18.98 4.68
N LEU A 124 -1.01 -19.32 5.16
CA LEU A 124 -1.28 -19.53 6.59
C LEU A 124 -0.46 -20.69 7.16
N ASP A 125 -0.39 -21.81 6.44
CA ASP A 125 0.44 -22.96 6.80
C ASP A 125 1.92 -22.59 6.77
N TYR A 126 2.37 -21.87 5.74
CA TYR A 126 3.75 -21.45 5.57
C TYR A 126 4.29 -20.61 6.74
N VAL A 127 3.47 -19.72 7.31
CA VAL A 127 3.91 -18.84 8.41
C VAL A 127 3.69 -19.44 9.80
N ARG A 128 3.03 -20.59 9.93
CA ARG A 128 2.65 -21.17 11.24
C ARG A 128 3.86 -21.37 12.15
N ASP A 129 4.97 -21.84 11.60
CA ASP A 129 6.24 -22.09 12.30
C ASP A 129 7.21 -20.90 12.29
N LYS A 130 6.87 -19.77 11.65
CA LYS A 130 7.75 -18.60 11.48
C LYS A 130 7.32 -17.41 12.31
N ASP A 131 8.27 -16.58 12.71
CA ASP A 131 7.93 -15.28 13.26
C ASP A 131 7.43 -14.34 12.17
N PHE A 132 6.22 -13.79 12.32
CA PHE A 132 5.64 -12.93 11.30
C PHE A 132 4.94 -11.68 11.85
N SER A 133 4.79 -10.69 10.96
CA SER A 133 3.97 -9.50 11.17
C SER A 133 2.97 -9.34 10.02
N VAL A 134 1.89 -8.62 10.28
CA VAL A 134 0.84 -8.31 9.30
C VAL A 134 0.76 -6.79 9.11
N ASN A 135 0.81 -6.33 7.86
CA ASN A 135 0.38 -4.98 7.50
C ASN A 135 -0.90 -5.08 6.67
N VAL A 136 -2.03 -4.70 7.26
CA VAL A 136 -3.34 -4.66 6.57
C VAL A 136 -3.59 -3.24 6.05
N ILE A 137 -3.91 -3.15 4.76
CA ILE A 137 -4.03 -1.90 4.02
C ILE A 137 -5.38 -1.84 3.31
N SER A 138 -6.30 -1.04 3.86
CA SER A 138 -7.60 -0.76 3.23
C SER A 138 -8.10 0.59 3.75
N LYS A 139 -8.45 1.50 2.83
CA LYS A 139 -8.94 2.84 3.20
C LYS A 139 -10.27 2.77 3.96
N SER A 140 -11.23 1.99 3.43
CA SER A 140 -12.56 1.80 4.03
C SER A 140 -12.56 0.73 5.13
N GLY A 141 -11.70 -0.28 5.00
CA GLY A 141 -11.64 -1.42 5.92
C GLY A 141 -12.75 -2.46 5.73
N ASP A 142 -13.54 -2.36 4.66
CA ASP A 142 -14.65 -3.26 4.32
C ASP A 142 -14.43 -4.05 3.02
N THR A 143 -13.25 -3.90 2.39
CA THR A 143 -12.87 -4.66 1.19
C THR A 143 -12.87 -6.16 1.49
N THR A 144 -13.76 -6.92 0.86
CA THR A 144 -14.12 -8.29 1.28
C THR A 144 -12.92 -9.23 1.32
N GLU A 145 -12.11 -9.25 0.28
CA GLU A 145 -10.93 -10.13 0.14
C GLU A 145 -9.90 -9.85 1.24
N SER A 146 -9.62 -8.57 1.48
CA SER A 146 -8.65 -8.13 2.48
C SER A 146 -9.15 -8.35 3.90
N SER A 147 -10.43 -8.13 4.18
CA SER A 147 -11.04 -8.38 5.48
C SER A 147 -11.02 -9.87 5.85
N ILE A 148 -11.36 -10.77 4.92
CA ILE A 148 -11.31 -12.21 5.15
C ILE A 148 -9.87 -12.65 5.48
N ALA A 149 -8.89 -12.28 4.66
CA ALA A 149 -7.50 -12.62 4.90
C ALA A 149 -7.03 -12.06 6.25
N PHE A 150 -7.34 -10.79 6.55
CA PHE A 150 -6.94 -10.16 7.79
C PHE A 150 -7.47 -10.88 9.03
N PHE A 151 -8.74 -11.26 9.07
CA PHE A 151 -9.29 -11.97 10.22
C PHE A 151 -8.64 -13.34 10.44
N LEU A 152 -8.28 -14.05 9.37
CA LEU A 152 -7.57 -15.34 9.47
C LEU A 152 -6.13 -15.16 10.00
N PHE A 153 -5.37 -14.20 9.46
CA PHE A 153 -4.02 -13.93 9.95
C PHE A 153 -4.01 -13.33 11.37
N ARG A 154 -4.97 -12.47 11.71
CA ARG A 154 -5.15 -11.95 13.07
C ARG A 154 -5.38 -13.10 14.05
N ARG A 155 -6.30 -14.02 13.72
CA ARG A 155 -6.57 -15.20 14.55
C ARG A 155 -5.30 -16.03 14.76
N LEU A 156 -4.54 -16.30 13.69
CA LEU A 156 -3.29 -17.06 13.80
C LEU A 156 -2.24 -16.34 14.67
N LEU A 157 -2.12 -15.01 14.57
CA LEU A 157 -1.25 -14.23 15.45
C LEU A 157 -1.70 -14.29 16.91
N GLU A 158 -2.99 -14.18 17.19
CA GLU A 158 -3.53 -14.27 18.55
C GLU A 158 -3.34 -15.66 19.15
N GLU A 159 -3.49 -16.72 18.34
CA GLU A 159 -3.19 -18.10 18.75
C GLU A 159 -1.70 -18.31 19.05
N LYS A 160 -0.81 -17.67 18.29
CA LYS A 160 0.64 -17.82 18.42
C LYS A 160 1.28 -16.96 19.52
N TYR A 161 0.82 -15.73 19.68
CA TYR A 161 1.47 -14.72 20.54
C TYR A 161 0.56 -14.15 21.64
N GLY A 162 -0.68 -14.62 21.74
CA GLY A 162 -1.70 -13.97 22.55
C GLY A 162 -2.12 -12.61 21.98
N ARG A 163 -3.10 -11.96 22.61
CA ARG A 163 -3.66 -10.69 22.12
C ARG A 163 -2.64 -9.54 22.13
N GLU A 164 -1.82 -9.44 23.17
CA GLU A 164 -0.80 -8.39 23.28
C GLU A 164 0.32 -8.58 22.26
N GLY A 165 0.84 -9.80 22.11
CA GLY A 165 1.87 -10.08 21.11
C GLY A 165 1.34 -9.96 19.68
N ALA A 166 0.07 -10.29 19.42
CA ALA A 166 -0.58 -10.03 18.14
C ALA A 166 -0.72 -8.53 17.86
N ARG A 167 -1.10 -7.73 18.86
CA ARG A 167 -1.20 -6.26 18.74
C ARG A 167 0.12 -5.64 18.29
N ASP A 168 1.24 -6.11 18.83
CA ASP A 168 2.57 -5.56 18.52
C ASP A 168 3.14 -6.07 17.17
N ARG A 169 2.39 -6.94 16.47
CA ARG A 169 2.71 -7.53 15.17
C ARG A 169 1.72 -7.15 14.07
N ILE A 170 0.64 -6.45 14.39
CA ILE A 170 -0.38 -5.97 13.44
C ILE A 170 -0.22 -4.46 13.24
N PHE A 171 -0.07 -4.08 11.98
CA PHE A 171 0.02 -2.71 11.52
C PHE A 171 -1.16 -2.43 10.58
N ALA A 172 -1.87 -1.33 10.77
CA ALA A 172 -3.03 -0.97 9.95
C ALA A 172 -2.79 0.34 9.19
N THR A 173 -2.88 0.29 7.87
CA THR A 173 -2.82 1.46 6.99
C THR A 173 -4.22 1.71 6.43
N THR A 174 -4.89 2.75 6.92
CA THR A 174 -6.33 2.98 6.71
C THR A 174 -6.63 4.47 6.71
N ASP A 175 -7.87 4.89 6.43
CA ASP A 175 -8.27 6.29 6.59
C ASP A 175 -7.88 6.85 7.98
N ARG A 176 -7.58 8.15 8.07
CA ARG A 176 -7.10 8.81 9.28
C ARG A 176 -8.13 8.79 10.43
N ARG A 177 -9.42 8.83 10.12
CA ARG A 177 -10.49 9.01 11.12
C ARG A 177 -11.65 8.03 10.95
N GLU A 178 -11.92 7.59 9.74
CA GLU A 178 -13.12 6.84 9.38
C GLU A 178 -12.82 5.38 9.02
N GLY A 179 -13.86 4.57 8.88
CA GLY A 179 -13.76 3.18 8.39
C GLY A 179 -13.66 2.11 9.48
N THR A 180 -14.08 0.90 9.12
CA THR A 180 -14.15 -0.25 10.03
C THR A 180 -12.78 -0.66 10.52
N LEU A 181 -11.76 -0.63 9.65
CA LEU A 181 -10.39 -0.98 10.01
C LEU A 181 -9.79 0.04 10.99
N ARG A 182 -10.09 1.34 10.82
CA ARG A 182 -9.68 2.39 11.78
C ARG A 182 -10.29 2.16 13.15
N ALA A 183 -11.60 1.93 13.22
CA ALA A 183 -12.28 1.67 14.49
C ALA A 183 -11.71 0.44 15.20
N LEU A 184 -11.47 -0.64 14.44
CA LEU A 184 -10.87 -1.86 14.97
C LEU A 184 -9.43 -1.64 15.47
N ALA A 185 -8.61 -0.92 14.70
CA ALA A 185 -7.22 -0.64 15.08
C ALA A 185 -7.16 0.20 16.36
N ASN A 186 -8.05 1.19 16.52
CA ASN A 186 -8.15 1.98 17.74
C ASN A 186 -8.58 1.11 18.94
N GLN A 187 -9.57 0.24 18.76
CA GLN A 187 -10.05 -0.66 19.81
C GLN A 187 -8.97 -1.66 20.25
N ALA A 188 -8.23 -2.22 19.29
CA ALA A 188 -7.22 -3.24 19.57
C ALA A 188 -5.84 -2.65 19.93
N GLY A 189 -5.64 -1.35 19.71
CA GLY A 189 -4.37 -0.67 19.98
C GLY A 189 -3.27 -0.96 18.95
N TYR A 190 -3.63 -1.24 17.70
CA TYR A 190 -2.64 -1.47 16.64
C TYR A 190 -1.91 -0.18 16.27
N ALA A 191 -0.66 -0.29 15.84
CA ALA A 191 0.03 0.82 15.22
C ALA A 191 -0.64 1.16 13.88
N THR A 192 -0.87 2.46 13.63
CA THR A 192 -1.62 2.91 12.45
C THR A 192 -0.91 3.95 11.60
N PHE A 193 -1.16 3.87 10.30
CA PHE A 193 -0.73 4.82 9.27
C PHE A 193 -1.92 5.30 8.46
N SER A 194 -1.79 6.49 7.87
CA SER A 194 -2.92 7.17 7.24
C SER A 194 -2.89 7.03 5.72
N VAL A 195 -4.01 6.64 5.14
CA VAL A 195 -4.30 6.93 3.72
C VAL A 195 -5.05 8.26 3.69
N PRO A 196 -4.48 9.34 3.09
CA PRO A 196 -5.15 10.63 3.07
C PRO A 196 -6.50 10.57 2.33
N ALA A 197 -7.49 11.30 2.84
CA ALA A 197 -8.83 11.33 2.25
C ALA A 197 -8.80 11.79 0.78
N SER A 198 -7.90 12.73 0.46
CA SER A 198 -7.69 13.30 -0.88
C SER A 198 -6.80 12.46 -1.81
N ILE A 199 -6.46 11.24 -1.42
CA ILE A 199 -5.76 10.26 -2.27
C ILE A 199 -6.69 9.08 -2.48
N GLY A 200 -6.81 8.66 -3.74
CA GLY A 200 -7.67 7.54 -4.18
C GLY A 200 -7.34 6.22 -3.49
#